data_AF-A0A4V2WLU0-F1
#
_entry.id   AF-A0A4V2WLU0-F1
#
_cell.length_a   1.000
_cell.length_b   1.000
_cell.length_c   1.000
_cell.angle_alpha   90.00
_cell.angle_beta   90.00
_cell.angle_gamma   90.00
#
_symmetry.space_group_name_H-M   'P 1'
#
loop_
_entity.id
_entity.type
_entity.pdbx_description
1 polymer ?
#
loop_
_entity_poly.entity_id
_entity_poly.type
_entity_poly.pdbx_seq_one_letter_code
_entity_poly.pdbx_strand_id
1 'polypeptide(L)'
;MYIIPSQVEKYCNKIGDEIHIEVDLEDKNVMFRFVRGKFEMHGNTAVFLSGQEIRELLELNNIIGKGSQVEAILHSTTGDKDETIHDLIYNTIAKYALQMLNTAMGKDYFPDMAALPQHYETYFHRHSSK
;
A
#
# COMPACT_ATOMS: atom_id res chain seq x y z
N MET A 1 -14.21 -4.77 4.12
CA MET A 1 -12.82 -4.86 4.61
C MET A 1 -12.47 -3.52 5.21
N TYR A 2 -12.27 -3.45 6.52
CA TYR A 2 -11.84 -2.21 7.18
C TYR A 2 -10.32 -2.24 7.27
N ILE A 3 -9.66 -1.31 6.60
CA ILE A 3 -8.20 -1.17 6.68
C ILE A 3 -7.93 -0.34 7.91
N ILE A 4 -7.13 -0.87 8.85
CA ILE A 4 -6.75 -0.15 10.07
C ILE A 4 -5.41 0.54 9.80
N PRO A 5 -5.35 1.90 9.73
CA PRO A 5 -4.12 2.63 9.41
C PRO A 5 -2.91 2.23 10.25
N SER A 6 -3.11 1.98 11.54
CA SER A 6 -2.04 1.60 12.47
C SER A 6 -1.34 0.29 12.13
N GLN A 7 -2.00 -0.65 11.43
CA GLN A 7 -1.36 -1.90 11.00
C GLN A 7 -0.42 -1.69 9.82
N VAL A 8 -0.79 -0.80 8.90
CA VAL A 8 0.07 -0.44 7.76
C VAL A 8 1.28 0.36 8.25
N GLU A 9 1.10 1.30 9.18
CA GLU A 9 2.20 2.02 9.84
C GLU A 9 3.17 1.08 10.56
N LYS A 10 2.65 0.09 11.29
CA LYS A 10 3.48 -0.93 11.97
C LYS A 10 4.38 -1.67 10.98
N TYR A 11 3.89 -1.96 9.77
CA TYR A 11 4.71 -2.59 8.74
C TYR A 11 5.78 -1.65 8.17
N CYS A 12 5.40 -0.41 7.83
CA CYS A 12 6.34 0.61 7.36
C CYS A 12 7.50 0.83 8.36
N ASN A 13 7.19 0.87 9.66
CA ASN A 13 8.22 1.02 10.69
C ASN A 13 9.17 -0.19 10.77
N LYS A 14 8.71 -1.42 10.47
CA LYS A 14 9.58 -2.62 10.45
C LYS A 14 10.66 -2.56 9.37
N ILE A 15 10.40 -1.86 8.26
CA ILE A 15 11.34 -1.72 7.16
C ILE A 15 12.22 -0.46 7.27
N GLY A 16 12.09 0.30 8.35
CA GLY A 16 12.94 1.45 8.67
C GLY A 16 12.48 2.80 8.10
N ASP A 17 11.28 2.89 7.55
CA ASP A 17 10.70 4.16 7.08
C ASP A 17 9.59 4.65 8.03
N GLU A 18 9.75 5.87 8.55
CA GLU A 18 8.74 6.55 9.36
C GLU A 18 7.66 7.12 8.43
N ILE A 19 6.53 6.40 8.33
CA ILE A 19 5.35 6.80 7.57
C ILE A 19 4.17 6.97 8.52
N HIS A 20 3.47 8.09 8.38
CA HIS A 20 2.19 8.35 9.02
C HIS A 20 1.04 8.17 8.03
N ILE A 21 -0.08 7.65 8.51
CA ILE A 21 -1.28 7.41 7.70
C ILE A 21 -2.44 8.17 8.31
N GLU A 22 -3.07 9.02 7.50
CA GLU A 22 -4.29 9.73 7.85
C GLU A 22 -5.47 9.22 7.05
N VAL A 23 -6.64 9.25 7.67
CA VAL A 23 -7.92 8.96 7.03
C VAL A 23 -8.87 10.08 7.39
N ASP A 24 -9.32 10.82 6.40
CA ASP A 24 -10.41 11.78 6.57
C ASP A 24 -11.74 11.02 6.47
N LEU A 25 -12.44 10.92 7.61
CA LEU A 25 -13.75 10.27 7.70
C LEU A 25 -14.91 11.21 7.37
N GLU A 26 -14.65 12.51 7.28
CA GLU A 26 -15.64 13.53 6.93
C GLU A 26 -15.69 13.78 5.41
N ASP A 27 -14.63 13.40 4.69
CA ASP A 27 -14.63 13.39 3.23
C ASP A 27 -15.63 12.34 2.69
N LYS A 28 -16.42 12.74 1.69
CA LYS A 28 -17.34 11.85 0.97
C LYS A 28 -16.57 10.75 0.22
N ASN A 29 -15.32 11.02 -0.12
CA ASN A 29 -14.39 10.06 -0.69
C ASN A 29 -13.34 9.74 0.38
N VAL A 30 -13.52 8.64 1.10
CA VAL A 30 -12.54 8.22 2.10
C VAL A 30 -11.20 7.92 1.42
N MET A 31 -10.21 8.76 1.70
CA MET A 31 -8.84 8.67 1.19
C MET A 31 -7.89 8.31 2.33
N PHE A 32 -6.97 7.40 2.03
CA PHE A 32 -5.81 7.11 2.87
C PHE A 32 -4.66 7.99 2.39
N ARG A 33 -4.20 8.89 3.25
CA ARG A 33 -3.05 9.75 2.99
C ARG A 33 -1.83 9.17 3.70
N PHE A 34 -0.79 8.85 2.93
CA PHE A 34 0.48 8.37 3.44
C PHE A 34 1.50 9.49 3.36
N VAL A 35 2.14 9.81 4.48
CA VAL A 35 3.11 10.90 4.60
C VAL A 35 4.42 10.36 5.15
N ARG A 36 5.54 10.65 4.47
CA ARG A 36 6.87 10.32 4.98
C ARG A 36 7.40 11.42 5.90
N GLY A 37 7.92 11.04 7.06
CA GLY A 37 8.52 11.95 8.05
C GLY A 37 7.51 12.72 8.89
N LYS A 38 8.00 13.61 9.77
CA LYS A 38 7.17 14.30 10.77
C LYS A 38 6.20 15.29 10.15
N PHE A 39 4.95 15.23 10.60
CA PHE A 39 3.80 15.98 10.10
C PHE A 39 4.01 17.51 9.98
N GLU A 40 4.85 18.09 10.83
CA GLU A 40 5.00 19.55 10.98
C GLU A 40 6.08 20.19 10.08
N MET A 41 6.82 19.40 9.29
CA MET A 41 7.88 19.95 8.43
C MET A 41 7.36 20.27 7.01
N HIS A 42 7.63 21.50 6.55
CA HIS A 42 7.39 21.88 5.16
C HIS A 42 8.22 20.98 4.22
N GLY A 43 7.60 20.45 3.15
CA GLY A 43 8.26 19.63 2.13
C GLY A 43 8.02 18.12 2.21
N ASN A 44 7.10 17.65 3.06
CA ASN A 44 6.77 16.23 3.12
C ASN A 44 6.11 15.73 1.82
N THR A 45 6.59 14.60 1.31
CA THR A 45 5.92 13.89 0.20
C THR A 45 4.72 13.16 0.77
N ALA A 46 3.54 13.43 0.20
CA ALA A 46 2.31 12.74 0.53
C ALA A 46 1.75 12.05 -0.71
N VAL A 47 1.23 10.85 -0.52
CA VAL A 47 0.50 10.10 -1.55
C VAL A 47 -0.85 9.70 -1.01
N PHE A 48 -1.83 9.60 -1.90
CA PHE A 48 -3.21 9.36 -1.55
C PHE A 48 -3.70 8.10 -2.26
N LEU A 49 -4.45 7.27 -1.55
CA LEU A 49 -5.15 6.12 -2.12
C LEU A 49 -6.60 6.13 -1.64
N SER A 50 -7.55 6.14 -2.56
CA SER A 50 -8.95 5.92 -2.25
C SER A 50 -9.22 4.47 -1.83
N GLY A 51 -10.32 4.24 -1.12
CA GLY A 51 -10.77 2.88 -0.84
C GLY A 51 -10.99 2.03 -2.10
N GLN A 52 -11.40 2.67 -3.21
CA GLN A 52 -11.52 1.99 -4.51
C GLN A 52 -10.16 1.58 -5.06
N GLU A 53 -9.17 2.48 -5.06
CA GLU A 53 -7.82 2.16 -5.53
C GLU A 53 -7.15 1.08 -4.68
N ILE A 54 -7.42 1.05 -3.37
CA ILE A 54 -6.91 -0.04 -2.52
C ILE A 54 -7.56 -1.37 -2.90
N ARG A 55 -8.84 -1.38 -3.24
CA ARG A 55 -9.46 -2.61 -3.75
C ARG A 55 -8.83 -3.04 -5.07
N GLU A 56 -8.73 -2.12 -6.02
CA GLU A 56 -8.19 -2.38 -7.36
C GLU A 56 -6.74 -2.86 -7.29
N LEU A 57 -5.89 -2.25 -6.45
CA LEU A 57 -4.49 -2.68 -6.32
C LEU A 57 -4.39 -4.09 -5.71
N LEU A 58 -5.25 -4.44 -4.76
CA LEU A 58 -5.25 -5.77 -4.14
C LEU A 58 -5.75 -6.84 -5.10
N GLU A 59 -6.75 -6.54 -5.93
CA GLU A 59 -7.22 -7.44 -7.00
C GLU A 59 -6.12 -7.61 -8.07
N LEU A 60 -5.51 -6.50 -8.51
CA LEU A 60 -4.45 -6.49 -9.52
C LEU A 60 -3.22 -7.30 -9.11
N ASN A 61 -2.84 -7.24 -7.83
CA ASN A 61 -1.71 -7.98 -7.26
C ASN A 61 -2.10 -9.39 -6.76
N ASN A 62 -3.25 -9.92 -7.18
CA ASN A 62 -3.76 -11.25 -6.82
C ASN A 62 -3.81 -11.52 -5.29
N ILE A 63 -4.07 -10.47 -4.50
CA ILE A 63 -4.24 -10.58 -3.05
C ILE A 63 -5.66 -11.01 -2.72
N ILE A 64 -6.65 -10.34 -3.31
CA ILE A 64 -8.08 -10.63 -3.11
C ILE A 64 -8.76 -11.01 -4.43
N GLY A 65 -9.95 -11.60 -4.35
CA GLY A 65 -10.72 -12.07 -5.52
C GLY A 65 -10.67 -13.59 -5.68
N LYS A 66 -11.20 -14.09 -6.81
CA LYS A 66 -11.23 -15.52 -7.13
C LYS A 66 -9.87 -15.97 -7.67
N GLY A 67 -9.35 -17.09 -7.17
CA GLY A 67 -8.00 -17.60 -7.40
C GLY A 67 -6.92 -16.85 -6.62
N SER A 68 -7.29 -15.98 -5.69
CA SER A 68 -6.35 -15.11 -4.98
C SER A 68 -5.64 -15.80 -3.82
N GLN A 69 -4.58 -15.17 -3.35
CA GLN A 69 -3.84 -15.63 -2.17
C GLN A 69 -4.73 -15.67 -0.91
N VAL A 70 -5.60 -14.68 -0.70
CA VAL A 70 -6.55 -14.69 0.42
C VAL A 70 -7.54 -15.85 0.29
N GLU A 71 -8.08 -16.12 -0.90
CA GLU A 71 -8.98 -17.26 -1.11
C GLU A 71 -8.26 -18.59 -0.80
N ALA A 72 -7.01 -18.74 -1.22
CA ALA A 72 -6.20 -19.91 -0.90
C ALA A 72 -5.97 -20.08 0.62
N ILE A 73 -5.70 -18.99 1.35
CA ILE A 73 -5.53 -19.02 2.82
C ILE A 73 -6.83 -19.41 3.51
N LEU A 74 -7.97 -18.86 3.06
CA LEU A 74 -9.29 -19.20 3.62
C LEU A 74 -9.59 -20.70 3.50
N HIS A 75 -9.18 -21.32 2.39
CA HIS A 75 -9.33 -22.77 2.15
C HIS A 75 -8.25 -23.65 2.80
N SER A 76 -7.18 -23.08 3.36
CA SER A 76 -6.16 -23.84 4.07
C SER A 76 -6.72 -24.49 5.34
N THR A 77 -6.11 -25.58 5.82
CA THR A 77 -6.57 -26.31 7.02
C THR A 77 -5.75 -26.00 8.27
N THR A 78 -4.74 -25.13 8.18
CA THR A 78 -3.73 -24.92 9.22
C THR A 78 -3.36 -23.45 9.37
N GLY A 79 -3.00 -23.03 10.59
CA GLY A 79 -2.47 -21.70 10.90
C GLY A 79 -3.53 -20.67 11.30
N ASP A 80 -3.09 -19.55 11.84
CA ASP A 80 -3.93 -18.37 12.07
C ASP A 80 -4.17 -17.65 10.74
N LYS A 81 -5.34 -17.92 10.16
CA LYS A 81 -5.73 -17.38 8.86
C LYS A 81 -5.91 -15.88 8.89
N ASP A 82 -6.47 -15.37 9.98
CA ASP A 82 -6.84 -13.96 10.09
C ASP A 82 -5.57 -13.09 10.16
N GLU A 83 -4.60 -13.48 10.99
CA GLU A 83 -3.29 -12.81 11.04
C GLU A 83 -2.58 -12.86 9.68
N THR A 84 -2.57 -14.03 9.02
CA THR A 84 -1.92 -14.20 7.72
C THR A 84 -2.56 -13.34 6.63
N ILE A 85 -3.89 -13.29 6.58
CA ILE A 85 -4.66 -12.47 5.63
C ILE A 85 -4.41 -10.99 5.90
N HIS A 86 -4.45 -10.57 7.17
CA HIS A 86 -4.16 -9.20 7.56
C HIS A 86 -2.76 -8.78 7.12
N ASP A 87 -1.73 -9.56 7.48
CA ASP A 87 -0.36 -9.29 7.07
C ASP A 87 -0.25 -9.19 5.55
N LEU A 88 -0.84 -10.11 4.80
CA LEU A 88 -0.79 -10.07 3.34
C LEU A 88 -1.39 -8.79 2.76
N ILE A 89 -2.57 -8.38 3.24
CA ILE A 89 -3.26 -7.17 2.78
C ILE A 89 -2.45 -5.92 3.14
N TYR A 90 -2.07 -5.77 4.41
CA TYR A 90 -1.40 -4.56 4.89
C TYR A 90 0.01 -4.43 4.34
N ASN A 91 0.74 -5.54 4.18
CA ASN A 91 2.05 -5.54 3.54
C ASN A 91 1.95 -5.07 2.08
N THR A 92 0.92 -5.51 1.35
CA THR A 92 0.74 -5.10 -0.05
C THR A 92 0.45 -3.61 -0.14
N ILE A 93 -0.45 -3.09 0.67
CA ILE A 93 -0.79 -1.66 0.71
C ILE A 93 0.45 -0.83 1.10
N ALA A 94 1.17 -1.23 2.15
CA ALA A 94 2.37 -0.55 2.60
C ALA A 94 3.42 -0.46 1.48
N LYS A 95 3.75 -1.60 0.86
CA LYS A 95 4.71 -1.67 -0.25
C LYS A 95 4.31 -0.75 -1.41
N TYR A 96 3.02 -0.72 -1.75
CA TYR A 96 2.50 0.15 -2.81
C TYR A 96 2.70 1.64 -2.45
N ALA A 97 2.28 2.06 -1.26
CA ALA A 97 2.46 3.43 -0.80
C ALA A 97 3.93 3.83 -0.70
N LEU A 98 4.79 2.94 -0.21
CA LEU A 98 6.24 3.13 -0.15
C LEU A 98 6.87 3.33 -1.52
N GLN A 99 6.45 2.54 -2.51
CA GLN A 99 6.93 2.71 -3.88
C GLN A 99 6.57 4.11 -4.40
N MET A 100 5.32 4.53 -4.21
CA MET A 100 4.88 5.87 -4.61
C MET A 100 5.66 6.98 -3.90
N LEU A 101 5.87 6.84 -2.59
CA LEU A 101 6.63 7.81 -1.78
C LEU A 101 8.12 7.88 -2.18
N ASN A 102 8.71 6.76 -2.60
CA ASN A 102 10.14 6.66 -2.91
C ASN A 102 10.48 6.92 -4.38
N THR A 103 9.49 6.99 -5.26
CA THR A 103 9.73 7.26 -6.69
C THR A 103 10.38 8.62 -6.91
N ALA A 104 10.02 9.64 -6.11
CA ALA A 104 10.65 10.96 -6.17
C ALA A 104 12.18 10.91 -5.87
N MET A 105 12.67 9.83 -5.26
CA MET A 105 14.08 9.60 -4.98
C MET A 105 14.76 8.70 -6.03
N GLY A 106 14.06 8.32 -7.10
CA GLY A 106 14.56 7.45 -8.16
C GLY A 106 14.82 6.01 -7.71
N LYS A 107 14.19 5.57 -6.60
CA LYS A 107 14.36 4.22 -6.05
C LYS A 107 13.14 3.36 -6.34
N ASP A 108 13.38 2.17 -6.87
CA ASP A 108 12.38 1.15 -7.12
C ASP A 108 12.55 0.01 -6.12
N TYR A 109 11.75 0.01 -5.06
CA TYR A 109 11.86 -0.95 -3.96
C TYR A 109 11.07 -2.23 -4.23
N PHE A 110 10.00 -2.15 -5.03
CA PHE A 110 9.07 -3.25 -5.28
C PHE A 110 8.79 -3.39 -6.79
N PRO A 111 9.79 -3.76 -7.60
CA PRO A 111 9.69 -3.77 -9.07
C PRO A 111 8.69 -4.80 -9.62
N ASP A 112 8.34 -5.82 -8.83
CA ASP A 112 7.38 -6.86 -9.20
C ASP A 112 5.92 -6.48 -8.88
N MET A 113 5.71 -5.33 -8.24
CA MET A 113 4.37 -4.87 -7.90
C MET A 113 3.66 -4.34 -9.14
N ALA A 114 2.49 -4.91 -9.43
CA ALA A 114 1.64 -4.41 -10.50
C ALA A 114 1.02 -3.08 -10.07
N ALA A 115 1.23 -2.05 -10.88
CA ALA A 115 0.75 -0.70 -10.62
C ALA A 115 -0.60 -0.44 -11.29
N LEU A 116 -1.43 0.35 -10.63
CA LEU A 116 -2.64 0.89 -11.24
C LEU A 116 -2.27 1.79 -12.45
N PRO A 117 -3.03 1.76 -13.55
CA PRO A 117 -2.71 2.54 -14.75
C PRO A 117 -2.48 4.03 -14.49
N GLN A 118 -3.30 4.65 -13.62
CA GLN A 118 -3.18 6.06 -13.24
C GLN A 118 -1.93 6.37 -12.40
N HIS A 119 -1.33 5.36 -11.77
CA HIS A 119 -0.13 5.49 -10.94
C HIS A 119 1.15 5.12 -11.69
N TYR A 120 1.05 4.37 -12.79
CA TYR A 120 2.20 3.79 -13.46
C TYR A 120 3.24 4.84 -13.90
N GLU A 121 2.80 5.83 -14.68
CA GLU A 121 3.68 6.87 -15.23
C GLU A 121 4.36 7.72 -14.15
N THR A 122 3.68 7.96 -13.03
CA THR A 122 4.15 8.86 -11.97
C THR A 122 5.01 8.14 -10.93
N TYR A 123 4.71 6.88 -10.64
CA TYR A 123 5.21 6.17 -9.44
C TYR A 123 5.86 4.81 -9.72
N PHE A 124 5.73 4.26 -10.93
CA PHE A 124 6.23 2.91 -11.25
C PHE A 124 6.95 2.86 -12.60
N HIS A 125 7.20 4.02 -13.22
CA HIS A 125 7.92 4.08 -14.48
C HIS A 125 9.39 3.73 -14.22
N ARG A 126 9.90 2.71 -14.90
CA ARG A 126 11.34 2.43 -14.89
C ARG A 126 12.05 3.66 -15.44
N HIS A 127 12.86 4.32 -14.62
CA HIS A 127 13.93 5.15 -15.15
C HIS A 127 14.83 4.23 -15.96
N SER A 128 14.51 4.11 -17.25
CA SER A 128 15.43 3.61 -18.25
C SER A 128 16.54 4.65 -18.31
N SER A 129 17.53 4.51 -17.43
CA SER A 129 18.78 5.25 -17.53
C SER A 129 19.31 5.02 -18.94
N LYS A 130 19.30 6.11 -19.73
CA LYS A 130 20.06 6.20 -20.96
C LYS A 130 21.55 6.13 -20.66
#